data_AF-A0A2W0C7W9-F1
#
_entry.id   AF-A0A2W0C7W9-F1
#
_cell.length_a   1.000
_cell.length_b   1.000
_cell.length_c   1.000
_cell.angle_alpha   90.00
_cell.angle_beta   90.00
_cell.angle_gamma   90.00
#
_symmetry.space_group_name_H-M   'P 1'
#
loop_
_entity.id
_entity.type
_entity.pdbx_description
1 polymer ?
#
loop_
_entity_poly.entity_id
_entity_poly.type
_entity_poly.pdbx_seq_one_letter_code
_entity_poly.pdbx_strand_id
1 'polypeptide(L)'
;MDSFKILNDNKTYKITRANFEMLTDKKYPYCQEIRKRMRYLAICPACGNPISFIGLYINDQTDRKRKRELHGRHFTEDVSQLADFDKFAYKDCPLHNDKAGKLYTDIPGTKKNNEIVRLIKTYPEELRECISKILGFHISRSKFEKLLVSFVNSKGYYFKGITKFNLPYYFLYLLPNQKLFKCKVLDDVVEKAIDLKSKYFEVSKEKRLEKKVDEYVEFEFILVEHIKNDNSESINYKLIERKREIRNLIFEYRIEINHNLFADMISGK
;
A
#
# COMPACT_ATOMS: atom_id res chain seq x y z
N MET A 1 -0.12 7.29 -20.65
CA MET A 1 -1.58 7.34 -20.49
C MET A 1 -1.91 7.92 -19.13
N ASP A 2 -3.07 8.55 -19.00
CA ASP A 2 -3.56 9.22 -17.78
C ASP A 2 -4.90 8.64 -17.29
N SER A 3 -5.35 7.53 -17.86
CA SER A 3 -6.60 6.84 -17.50
C SER A 3 -6.43 5.32 -17.45
N PHE A 4 -7.34 4.64 -16.73
CA PHE A 4 -7.31 3.19 -16.50
C PHE A 4 -8.71 2.60 -16.27
N LYS A 5 -8.81 1.26 -16.35
CA LYS A 5 -9.95 0.45 -15.89
C LYS A 5 -9.53 -0.51 -14.80
N ILE A 6 -10.51 -1.03 -14.07
CA ILE A 6 -10.36 -2.14 -13.12
C ILE A 6 -11.13 -3.37 -13.63
N LEU A 7 -10.80 -4.55 -13.11
CA LEU A 7 -11.53 -5.79 -13.40
C LEU A 7 -13.05 -5.61 -13.25
N ASN A 8 -13.79 -6.22 -14.18
CA ASN A 8 -15.25 -6.26 -14.16
C ASN A 8 -15.93 -4.88 -14.14
N ASP A 9 -15.21 -3.81 -14.51
CA ASP A 9 -15.75 -2.46 -14.66
C ASP A 9 -15.34 -1.87 -16.01
N ASN A 10 -16.34 -1.50 -16.80
CA ASN A 10 -16.14 -0.87 -18.10
C ASN A 10 -15.91 0.64 -18.01
N LYS A 11 -16.05 1.24 -16.81
CA LYS A 11 -15.78 2.67 -16.58
C LYS A 11 -14.29 2.97 -16.65
N THR A 12 -13.99 4.10 -17.29
CA THR A 12 -12.64 4.64 -17.36
C THR A 12 -12.45 5.67 -16.25
N TYR A 13 -11.36 5.54 -15.51
CA TYR A 13 -11.00 6.42 -14.40
C TYR A 13 -9.71 7.17 -14.71
N LYS A 14 -9.60 8.42 -14.25
CA LYS A 14 -8.35 9.17 -14.31
C LYS A 14 -7.32 8.54 -13.38
N ILE A 15 -6.06 8.43 -13.81
CA ILE A 15 -4.95 7.99 -12.98
C ILE A 15 -4.65 9.10 -11.98
N THR A 16 -5.13 8.89 -10.76
CA THR A 16 -4.78 9.66 -9.57
C THR A 16 -4.50 8.68 -8.45
N ARG A 17 -3.78 9.13 -7.43
CA ARG A 17 -3.54 8.29 -6.26
C ARG A 17 -4.85 7.94 -5.54
N ALA A 18 -5.72 8.93 -5.35
CA ALA A 18 -7.02 8.73 -4.73
C ALA A 18 -7.89 7.70 -5.48
N ASN A 19 -7.97 7.80 -6.82
CA ASN A 19 -8.74 6.84 -7.61
C ASN A 19 -8.16 5.43 -7.50
N PHE A 20 -6.83 5.27 -7.58
CA PHE A 20 -6.22 3.96 -7.40
C PHE A 20 -6.54 3.37 -6.02
N GLU A 21 -6.32 4.15 -4.95
CA GLU A 21 -6.52 3.69 -3.58
C GLU A 21 -7.98 3.30 -3.30
N MET A 22 -8.94 4.12 -3.74
CA MET A 22 -10.37 3.88 -3.54
C MET A 22 -10.90 2.70 -4.36
N LEU A 23 -10.46 2.56 -5.62
CA LEU A 23 -10.99 1.53 -6.53
C LEU A 23 -10.36 0.15 -6.32
N THR A 24 -9.13 0.10 -5.82
CA THR A 24 -8.35 -1.15 -5.72
C THR A 24 -8.16 -1.64 -4.29
N ASP A 25 -8.45 -0.79 -3.30
CA ASP A 25 -8.04 -0.99 -1.90
C ASP A 25 -6.56 -1.41 -1.79
N LYS A 26 -5.69 -0.95 -2.71
CA LYS A 26 -4.27 -1.35 -2.86
C LYS A 26 -4.03 -2.85 -2.67
N LYS A 27 -4.98 -3.68 -3.11
CA LYS A 27 -4.99 -5.13 -2.89
C LYS A 27 -4.58 -5.86 -4.16
N TYR A 28 -4.21 -7.12 -4.01
CA TYR A 28 -4.11 -8.04 -5.13
C TYR A 28 -5.46 -8.08 -5.91
N PRO A 29 -5.47 -8.07 -7.26
CA PRO A 29 -4.32 -8.21 -8.15
C PRO A 29 -3.68 -6.87 -8.59
N TYR A 30 -4.14 -5.73 -8.06
CA TYR A 30 -3.64 -4.40 -8.44
C TYR A 30 -2.30 -4.03 -7.79
N CYS A 31 -1.96 -4.65 -6.65
CA CYS A 31 -0.64 -4.55 -6.03
C CYS A 31 0.02 -5.93 -6.05
N GLN A 32 1.09 -6.09 -6.83
CA GLN A 32 1.83 -7.35 -6.92
C GLN A 32 3.33 -7.12 -6.83
N GLU A 33 4.03 -8.03 -6.15
CA GLU A 33 5.48 -8.10 -6.23
C GLU A 33 5.89 -8.85 -7.50
N ILE A 34 6.39 -8.12 -8.50
CA ILE A 34 6.87 -8.70 -9.75
C ILE A 34 8.35 -8.35 -9.89
N ARG A 35 9.21 -9.38 -9.98
CA ARG A 35 10.67 -9.25 -10.02
C ARG A 35 11.22 -8.46 -8.81
N LYS A 36 10.79 -8.83 -7.60
CA LYS A 36 11.17 -8.18 -6.32
C LYS A 36 10.85 -6.68 -6.22
N ARG A 37 9.89 -6.21 -7.02
CA ARG A 37 9.45 -4.82 -7.01
C ARG A 37 7.93 -4.79 -6.91
N MET A 38 7.41 -3.95 -6.02
CA MET A 38 5.98 -3.69 -5.98
C MET A 38 5.57 -2.97 -7.26
N ARG A 39 4.60 -3.54 -7.96
CA ARG A 39 3.94 -2.98 -9.13
C ARG A 39 2.52 -2.60 -8.74
N TYR A 40 2.16 -1.37 -9.09
CA TYR A 40 0.79 -0.86 -9.02
C TYR A 40 0.21 -0.99 -10.41
N LEU A 41 -0.82 -1.81 -10.56
CA LEU A 41 -1.29 -2.36 -11.82
C LEU A 41 -2.76 -2.03 -12.02
N ALA A 42 -3.16 -1.96 -13.28
CA ALA A 42 -4.53 -1.74 -13.72
C ALA A 42 -4.69 -2.25 -15.16
N ILE A 43 -5.82 -1.96 -15.78
CA ILE A 43 -6.13 -2.37 -17.16
C ILE A 43 -6.15 -1.14 -18.08
N CYS A 44 -5.56 -1.27 -19.27
CA CYS A 44 -5.63 -0.25 -20.31
C CYS A 44 -7.09 -0.08 -20.78
N PRO A 45 -7.66 1.14 -20.77
CA PRO A 45 -9.06 1.33 -21.14
C PRO A 45 -9.33 1.06 -22.63
N ALA A 46 -8.30 1.16 -23.48
CA ALA A 46 -8.40 1.07 -24.93
C ALA A 46 -8.18 -0.35 -25.46
N CYS A 47 -7.14 -1.06 -25.01
CA CYS A 47 -6.77 -2.37 -25.55
C CYS A 47 -6.88 -3.54 -24.57
N GLY A 48 -7.32 -3.31 -23.33
CA GLY A 48 -7.49 -4.38 -22.33
C GLY A 48 -6.21 -4.96 -21.75
N ASN A 49 -5.04 -4.60 -22.28
CA ASN A 49 -3.75 -5.06 -21.76
C ASN A 49 -3.46 -4.53 -20.35
N PRO A 50 -2.66 -5.25 -19.55
CA PRO A 50 -2.22 -4.78 -18.25
C PRO A 50 -1.36 -3.51 -18.38
N ILE A 51 -1.50 -2.61 -17.41
CA ILE A 51 -0.71 -1.39 -17.29
C ILE A 51 -0.13 -1.30 -15.88
N SER A 52 1.02 -0.64 -15.73
CA SER A 52 1.63 -0.30 -14.46
C SER A 52 1.72 1.22 -14.28
N PHE A 53 1.42 1.71 -13.09
CA PHE A 53 1.54 3.12 -12.73
C PHE A 53 2.96 3.48 -12.35
N ILE A 54 3.48 4.51 -13.00
CA ILE A 54 4.79 5.10 -12.75
C ILE A 54 4.59 6.39 -11.96
N GLY A 55 5.37 6.58 -10.90
CA GLY A 55 5.28 7.81 -10.08
C GLY A 55 4.08 7.87 -9.11
N LEU A 56 3.36 6.75 -8.90
CA LEU A 56 2.18 6.74 -8.01
C LEU A 56 2.51 7.16 -6.57
N TYR A 57 3.55 6.55 -6.02
CA TYR A 57 4.09 6.88 -4.70
C TYR A 57 5.52 7.41 -4.79
N ILE A 58 6.40 6.76 -5.55
CA ILE A 58 7.82 7.10 -5.63
C ILE A 58 8.18 7.53 -7.04
N ASN A 59 8.83 8.69 -7.12
CA ASN A 59 9.48 9.14 -8.35
C ASN A 59 10.85 8.48 -8.40
N ASP A 60 10.99 7.46 -9.25
CA ASP A 60 12.26 6.77 -9.47
C ASP A 60 13.26 7.78 -10.07
N GLN A 61 14.17 8.31 -9.23
CA GLN A 61 15.16 9.33 -9.63
C GLN A 61 16.35 8.72 -10.41
N THR A 62 16.29 7.44 -10.78
CA THR A 62 17.38 6.74 -11.48
C THR A 62 17.65 7.33 -12.87
N ASP A 63 16.68 8.00 -13.49
CA ASP A 63 16.92 8.85 -14.65
C ASP A 63 17.13 10.30 -14.23
N ARG A 64 18.41 10.67 -14.08
CA ARG A 64 18.86 12.05 -13.98
C ARG A 64 18.34 12.83 -15.20
N LYS A 65 17.19 13.51 -15.07
CA LYS A 65 16.86 14.83 -15.67
C LYS A 65 15.37 15.23 -15.64
N ARG A 66 14.41 14.35 -15.29
CA ARG A 66 12.97 14.76 -15.27
C ARG A 66 12.18 14.09 -14.15
N LYS A 67 11.43 14.88 -13.38
CA LYS A 67 10.37 14.39 -12.49
C LYS A 67 9.34 13.68 -13.36
N ARG A 68 9.26 12.35 -13.30
CA ARG A 68 8.20 11.61 -14.01
C ARG A 68 6.89 11.88 -13.30
N GLU A 69 5.96 12.52 -13.99
CA GLU A 69 4.59 12.69 -13.51
C GLU A 69 3.89 11.34 -13.42
N LEU A 70 2.85 11.25 -12.59
CA LEU A 70 2.04 10.05 -12.46
C LEU A 70 1.39 9.71 -13.80
N HIS A 71 1.74 8.55 -14.36
CA HIS A 71 1.13 8.06 -15.59
C HIS A 71 1.09 6.53 -15.61
N GLY A 72 0.19 5.99 -16.42
CA GLY A 72 0.14 4.57 -16.73
C GLY A 72 1.04 4.23 -17.91
N ARG A 73 1.52 2.99 -17.90
CA ARG A 73 2.30 2.42 -18.98
C ARG A 73 1.95 0.95 -19.14
N HIS A 74 1.76 0.50 -20.38
CA HIS A 74 1.57 -0.92 -20.67
C HIS A 74 2.65 -1.79 -20.03
N PHE A 75 2.20 -2.86 -19.40
CA PHE A 75 3.02 -3.92 -18.86
C PHE A 75 3.03 -5.04 -19.90
N THR A 76 4.19 -5.37 -20.45
CA THR A 76 4.32 -6.22 -21.65
C THR A 76 4.45 -7.71 -21.31
N GLU A 77 3.78 -8.13 -20.25
CA GLU A 77 3.81 -9.47 -19.67
C GLU A 77 2.43 -9.75 -19.04
N ASP A 78 2.04 -11.01 -18.98
CA ASP A 78 0.80 -11.41 -18.31
C ASP A 78 0.85 -11.05 -16.83
N VAL A 79 -0.29 -10.59 -16.30
CA VAL A 79 -0.44 -10.28 -14.89
C VAL A 79 -1.50 -11.21 -14.30
N SER A 80 -1.04 -12.10 -13.42
CA SER A 80 -1.87 -13.08 -12.74
C SER A 80 -3.12 -12.43 -12.12
N GLN A 81 -4.29 -12.99 -12.47
CA GLN A 81 -5.62 -12.57 -12.04
C GLN A 81 -6.00 -11.11 -12.38
N LEU A 82 -5.25 -10.43 -13.27
CA LEU A 82 -5.58 -9.07 -13.73
C LEU A 82 -5.89 -9.04 -15.23
N ALA A 83 -4.92 -9.39 -16.07
CA ALA A 83 -5.06 -9.36 -17.52
C ALA A 83 -3.88 -10.07 -18.19
N ASP A 84 -4.16 -10.77 -19.27
CA ASP A 84 -3.15 -11.34 -20.17
C ASP A 84 -2.67 -10.28 -21.15
N PHE A 85 -1.42 -10.40 -21.60
CA PHE A 85 -0.81 -9.49 -22.55
C PHE A 85 -1.04 -9.95 -24.00
N ASP A 86 -1.85 -9.20 -24.72
CA ASP A 86 -2.04 -9.31 -26.17
C ASP A 86 -1.11 -8.35 -26.91
N LYS A 87 -0.13 -8.91 -27.61
CA LYS A 87 0.87 -8.18 -28.40
C LYS A 87 0.27 -7.46 -29.61
N PHE A 88 -0.78 -7.99 -30.24
CA PHE A 88 -1.44 -7.35 -31.37
C PHE A 88 -2.26 -6.16 -30.89
N ALA A 89 -3.11 -6.35 -29.89
CA ALA A 89 -3.89 -5.27 -29.28
C ALA A 89 -2.98 -4.17 -28.68
N TYR A 90 -1.80 -4.53 -28.19
CA TYR A 90 -0.80 -3.58 -27.71
C TYR A 90 -0.27 -2.68 -28.82
N LYS A 91 0.07 -3.24 -29.98
CA LYS A 91 0.62 -2.48 -31.12
C LYS A 91 -0.42 -1.54 -31.73
N ASP A 92 -1.68 -1.97 -31.78
CA ASP A 92 -2.77 -1.18 -32.35
C ASP A 92 -3.41 -0.22 -31.33
N CYS A 93 -2.92 -0.21 -30.08
CA CYS A 93 -3.52 0.59 -29.03
C CYS A 93 -3.29 2.10 -29.29
N PRO A 94 -4.35 2.94 -29.29
CA PRO A 94 -4.20 4.39 -29.46
C PRO A 94 -3.46 5.07 -28.30
N LEU A 95 -3.34 4.39 -27.16
CA LEU A 95 -2.57 4.83 -26.00
C LEU A 95 -1.16 4.22 -25.95
N HIS A 96 -0.77 3.49 -27.01
CA HIS A 96 0.59 2.99 -27.18
C HIS A 96 1.57 4.15 -27.34
N ASN A 97 2.79 3.96 -26.85
CA ASN A 97 3.86 4.92 -27.02
C ASN A 97 5.14 4.14 -27.34
N ASP A 98 5.49 4.10 -28.63
CA ASP A 98 6.67 3.41 -29.16
C ASP A 98 7.98 3.91 -28.54
N LYS A 99 7.99 5.15 -28.04
CA LYS A 99 9.17 5.79 -27.42
C LYS A 99 9.33 5.44 -25.94
N ALA A 100 8.40 4.68 -25.36
CA ALA A 100 8.50 4.25 -23.97
C ALA A 100 9.56 3.13 -23.84
N GLY A 101 10.83 3.49 -23.60
CA GLY A 101 11.92 2.52 -23.35
C GLY A 101 11.63 1.62 -22.14
N LYS A 102 12.03 0.33 -22.12
CA LYS A 102 11.58 -0.74 -21.18
C LYS A 102 11.31 -0.29 -19.73
N LEU A 103 10.31 -0.89 -19.08
CA LEU A 103 10.12 -0.74 -17.63
C LEU A 103 11.37 -1.31 -16.96
N TYR A 104 12.30 -0.44 -16.59
CA TYR A 104 13.59 -0.85 -16.04
C TYR A 104 13.39 -1.85 -14.89
N THR A 105 14.01 -3.01 -15.04
CA THR A 105 14.52 -3.81 -13.94
C THR A 105 15.76 -3.06 -13.46
N ASP A 106 15.73 -2.56 -12.23
CA ASP A 106 16.70 -1.65 -11.60
C ASP A 106 18.11 -1.61 -12.22
N ILE A 107 18.61 -0.39 -12.51
CA ILE A 107 20.05 -0.16 -12.62
C ILE A 107 20.56 0.21 -11.21
N PRO A 108 21.48 -0.56 -10.62
CA PRO A 108 22.07 -0.26 -9.33
C PRO A 108 22.99 0.95 -9.43
N GLY A 109 22.99 1.83 -8.43
CA GLY A 109 23.97 2.92 -8.41
C GLY A 109 23.55 4.15 -7.64
N THR A 110 23.55 4.04 -6.31
CA THR A 110 24.33 4.91 -5.42
C THR A 110 23.95 4.49 -4.01
N LYS A 111 24.96 4.11 -3.21
CA LYS A 111 24.85 4.11 -1.75
C LYS A 111 24.59 5.55 -1.30
N LYS A 112 23.39 6.08 -1.51
CA LYS A 112 22.95 7.24 -0.76
C LYS A 112 22.72 6.73 0.65
N ASN A 113 23.47 7.30 1.58
CA ASN A 113 23.11 7.31 2.97
C ASN A 113 21.63 7.73 3.08
N ASN A 114 20.74 6.76 3.25
CA ASN A 114 19.32 6.99 3.39
C ASN A 114 19.01 6.95 4.89
N GLU A 115 18.73 8.12 5.46
CA GLU A 115 18.42 8.29 6.88
C GLU A 115 17.29 7.35 7.32
N ILE A 116 16.25 7.19 6.50
CA ILE A 116 15.11 6.31 6.78
C ILE A 116 15.55 4.86 6.92
N VAL A 117 16.41 4.37 6.00
CA VAL A 117 16.97 3.02 6.09
C VAL A 117 17.84 2.87 7.34
N ARG A 118 18.60 3.90 7.74
CA ARG A 118 19.38 3.88 8.99
C ARG A 118 18.46 3.80 10.20
N LEU A 119 17.45 4.66 10.30
CA LEU A 119 16.50 4.68 11.40
C LEU A 119 15.78 3.34 11.57
N ILE A 120 15.31 2.73 10.48
CA ILE A 120 14.66 1.42 10.53
C ILE A 120 15.62 0.34 11.04
N LYS A 121 16.90 0.37 10.65
CA LYS A 121 17.91 -0.60 11.09
C LYS A 121 18.33 -0.40 12.54
N THR A 122 18.45 0.86 12.97
CA THR A 122 18.89 1.22 14.33
C THR A 122 17.78 1.03 15.35
N TYR A 123 16.53 1.38 14.99
CA TYR A 123 15.38 1.40 15.90
C TYR A 123 14.19 0.55 15.38
N PRO A 124 14.38 -0.74 15.08
CA PRO A 124 13.32 -1.59 14.51
C PRO A 124 12.21 -1.88 15.52
N GLU A 125 12.52 -1.99 16.80
CA GLU A 125 11.55 -2.33 17.85
C GLU A 125 10.65 -1.13 18.19
N GLU A 126 11.20 0.07 18.22
CA GLU A 126 10.52 1.34 18.42
C GLU A 126 9.56 1.62 17.27
N LEU A 127 10.02 1.38 16.03
CA LEU A 127 9.17 1.50 14.85
C LEU A 127 8.01 0.48 14.92
N ARG A 128 8.29 -0.77 15.30
CA ARG A 128 7.26 -1.81 15.48
C ARG A 128 6.26 -1.44 16.58
N GLU A 129 6.73 -0.84 17.68
CA GLU A 129 5.88 -0.36 18.77
C GLU A 129 4.99 0.80 18.31
N CYS A 130 5.54 1.80 17.62
CA CYS A 130 4.77 2.90 17.02
C CYS A 130 3.70 2.37 16.07
N ILE A 131 4.06 1.43 15.19
CA ILE A 131 3.11 0.79 14.27
C ILE A 131 2.01 0.05 15.05
N SER A 132 2.35 -0.65 16.12
CA SER A 132 1.37 -1.36 16.94
C SER A 132 0.37 -0.39 17.60
N LYS A 133 0.87 0.76 18.08
CA LYS A 133 0.04 1.84 18.63
C LYS A 133 -0.88 2.46 17.57
N ILE A 134 -0.35 2.78 16.39
CA ILE A 134 -1.11 3.38 15.28
C ILE A 134 -2.24 2.46 14.83
N LEU A 135 -1.98 1.15 14.73
CA LEU A 135 -2.96 0.19 14.25
C LEU A 135 -3.93 -0.28 15.33
N GLY A 136 -3.60 -0.13 16.62
CA GLY A 136 -4.37 -0.74 17.71
C GLY A 136 -4.25 -2.27 17.78
N PHE A 137 -3.18 -2.85 17.18
CA PHE A 137 -2.89 -4.28 17.21
C PHE A 137 -1.45 -4.53 17.61
N HIS A 138 -1.20 -5.58 18.37
CA HIS A 138 0.16 -6.07 18.61
C HIS A 138 0.75 -6.66 17.32
N ILE A 139 1.79 -6.01 16.80
CA ILE A 139 2.54 -6.51 15.65
C ILE A 139 3.74 -7.32 16.16
N SER A 140 3.72 -8.63 15.91
CA SER A 140 4.84 -9.52 16.22
C SER A 140 6.07 -9.21 15.35
N ARG A 141 7.26 -9.63 15.79
CA ARG A 141 8.51 -9.50 15.01
C ARG A 141 8.38 -10.09 13.60
N SER A 142 7.89 -11.33 13.50
CA SER A 142 7.69 -11.99 12.21
C SER A 142 6.70 -11.24 11.30
N LYS A 143 5.63 -10.66 11.86
CA LYS A 143 4.71 -9.84 11.08
C LYS A 143 5.41 -8.55 10.62
N PHE A 144 6.14 -7.87 11.50
CA PHE A 144 6.88 -6.66 11.18
C PHE A 144 7.94 -6.88 10.09
N GLU A 145 8.67 -7.99 10.11
CA GLU A 145 9.61 -8.37 9.05
C GLU A 145 8.92 -8.49 7.69
N LYS A 146 7.73 -9.11 7.64
CA LYS A 146 6.93 -9.19 6.40
C LYS A 146 6.50 -7.81 5.91
N LEU A 147 6.09 -6.92 6.82
CA LEU A 147 5.77 -5.54 6.47
C LEU A 147 7.01 -4.82 5.93
N LEU A 148 8.18 -5.03 6.54
CA LEU A 148 9.44 -4.42 6.13
C LEU A 148 9.86 -4.88 4.73
N VAL A 149 9.74 -6.18 4.43
CA VAL A 149 10.00 -6.69 3.07
C VAL A 149 9.10 -6.00 2.05
N SER A 150 7.81 -5.87 2.35
CA SER A 150 6.86 -5.17 1.46
C SER A 150 7.20 -3.68 1.30
N PHE A 151 7.63 -3.01 2.38
CA PHE A 151 8.09 -1.62 2.35
C PHE A 151 9.38 -1.44 1.52
N VAL A 152 10.31 -2.38 1.61
CA VAL A 152 11.55 -2.38 0.80
C VAL A 152 11.23 -2.63 -0.67
N ASN A 153 10.37 -3.61 -0.97
CA ASN A 153 10.00 -3.96 -2.34
C ASN A 153 9.18 -2.86 -3.02
N SER A 154 8.43 -2.06 -2.24
CA SER A 154 7.79 -0.84 -2.75
C SER A 154 8.75 0.33 -2.91
N LYS A 155 10.00 0.22 -2.45
CA LYS A 155 10.98 1.31 -2.34
C LYS A 155 10.49 2.47 -1.48
N GLY A 156 9.65 2.19 -0.47
CA GLY A 156 8.99 3.21 0.37
C GLY A 156 9.97 4.21 1.00
N TYR A 157 11.20 3.79 1.28
CA TYR A 157 12.29 4.63 1.80
C TYR A 157 12.79 5.73 0.83
N TYR A 158 12.35 5.73 -0.44
CA TYR A 158 12.60 6.81 -1.40
C TYR A 158 11.42 7.77 -1.56
N PHE A 159 10.35 7.59 -0.79
CA PHE A 159 9.20 8.50 -0.84
C PHE A 159 9.62 9.90 -0.38
N LYS A 160 9.38 10.95 -1.19
CA LYS A 160 9.93 12.29 -0.92
C LYS A 160 9.43 12.92 0.39
N GLY A 161 8.21 12.59 0.82
CA GLY A 161 7.61 13.18 2.04
C GLY A 161 7.94 12.43 3.33
N ILE A 162 8.65 11.30 3.27
CA ILE A 162 8.97 10.53 4.46
C ILE A 162 10.21 11.11 5.16
N THR A 163 10.10 11.30 6.46
CA THR A 163 11.11 11.84 7.36
C THR A 163 11.08 11.05 8.66
N LYS A 164 12.05 11.27 9.55
CA LYS A 164 12.02 10.66 10.89
C LYS A 164 10.73 10.98 11.67
N PHE A 165 10.16 12.16 11.45
CA PHE A 165 8.99 12.65 12.19
C PHE A 165 7.69 11.95 11.81
N ASN A 166 7.56 11.45 10.58
CA ASN A 166 6.34 10.80 10.10
C ASN A 166 6.57 9.34 9.65
N LEU A 167 7.74 8.77 9.97
CA LEU A 167 8.18 7.47 9.50
C LEU A 167 7.16 6.35 9.76
N PRO A 168 6.60 6.14 10.98
CA PRO A 168 5.65 5.03 11.19
C PRO A 168 4.39 5.14 10.33
N TYR A 169 3.86 6.35 10.15
CA TYR A 169 2.65 6.59 9.37
C TYR A 169 2.91 6.35 7.88
N TYR A 170 4.00 6.91 7.35
CA TYR A 170 4.36 6.73 5.95
C TYR A 170 4.82 5.31 5.64
N PHE A 171 5.45 4.63 6.59
CA PHE A 171 5.76 3.22 6.49
C PHE A 171 4.48 2.44 6.18
N LEU A 172 3.44 2.61 7.01
CA LEU A 172 2.16 1.94 6.85
C LEU A 172 1.39 2.38 5.59
N TYR A 173 1.40 3.67 5.30
CA TYR A 173 0.76 4.26 4.12
C TYR A 173 1.36 3.77 2.79
N LEU A 174 2.64 3.40 2.76
CA LEU A 174 3.29 2.92 1.53
C LEU A 174 3.16 1.41 1.32
N LEU A 175 2.57 0.68 2.28
CA LEU A 175 2.27 -0.74 2.13
C LEU A 175 1.04 -0.97 1.24
N PRO A 176 1.00 -2.05 0.44
CA PRO A 176 -0.26 -2.57 -0.07
C PRO A 176 -1.13 -3.03 1.10
N ASN A 177 -2.41 -3.32 0.85
CA ASN A 177 -3.31 -3.88 1.86
C ASN A 177 -2.69 -5.08 2.59
N GLN A 178 -2.86 -5.14 3.90
CA GLN A 178 -2.25 -6.13 4.77
C GLN A 178 -3.28 -6.89 5.59
N LYS A 179 -3.14 -8.21 5.66
CA LYS A 179 -3.96 -9.08 6.52
C LYS A 179 -3.53 -8.97 7.99
N LEU A 180 -4.49 -8.95 8.91
CA LEU A 180 -4.29 -9.08 10.36
C LEU A 180 -4.89 -10.42 10.79
N PHE A 181 -4.10 -11.49 10.75
CA PHE A 181 -4.57 -12.79 11.22
C PHE A 181 -4.03 -13.07 12.61
N LYS A 182 -4.92 -13.42 13.55
CA LYS A 182 -4.56 -13.77 14.94
C LYS A 182 -3.71 -12.71 15.64
N CYS A 183 -3.85 -11.44 15.27
CA CYS A 183 -3.22 -10.33 15.99
C CYS A 183 -3.94 -10.11 17.33
N LYS A 184 -3.19 -9.75 18.37
CA LYS A 184 -3.80 -9.30 19.63
C LYS A 184 -4.30 -7.86 19.43
N VAL A 185 -5.55 -7.60 19.75
CA VAL A 185 -6.16 -6.28 19.76
C VAL A 185 -5.69 -5.54 21.02
N LEU A 186 -5.24 -4.31 20.86
CA LEU A 186 -4.71 -3.48 21.94
C LEU A 186 -5.60 -2.26 22.23
N ASP A 187 -6.43 -1.87 21.26
CA ASP A 187 -7.25 -0.67 21.33
C ASP A 187 -8.73 -1.03 21.53
N ASP A 188 -9.33 -0.51 22.60
CA ASP A 188 -10.73 -0.80 22.98
C ASP A 188 -11.75 -0.26 21.96
N VAL A 189 -11.42 0.81 21.22
CA VAL A 189 -12.29 1.35 20.17
C VAL A 189 -12.29 0.41 18.97
N VAL A 190 -11.12 -0.11 18.59
CA VAL A 190 -10.98 -1.12 17.55
C VAL A 190 -11.74 -2.40 17.92
N GLU A 191 -11.60 -2.88 19.16
CA GLU A 191 -12.32 -4.05 19.67
C GLU A 191 -13.84 -3.85 19.60
N LYS A 192 -14.36 -2.74 20.14
CA LYS A 192 -15.79 -2.41 20.05
C LYS A 192 -16.29 -2.36 18.61
N ALA A 193 -15.48 -1.82 17.68
CA ALA A 193 -15.86 -1.77 16.27
C ALA A 193 -15.96 -3.17 15.65
N ILE A 194 -15.04 -4.08 16.01
CA ILE A 194 -15.09 -5.48 15.58
C ILE A 194 -16.35 -6.14 16.12
N ASP A 195 -16.61 -6.05 17.42
CA ASP A 195 -17.75 -6.73 18.06
C ASP A 195 -19.10 -6.25 17.52
N LEU A 196 -19.22 -4.95 17.21
CA LEU A 196 -20.47 -4.37 16.71
C LEU A 196 -20.72 -4.61 15.22
N LYS A 197 -19.67 -4.68 14.39
CA LYS A 197 -19.81 -4.61 12.92
C LYS A 197 -19.28 -5.82 12.16
N SER A 198 -18.40 -6.62 12.77
CA SER A 198 -17.79 -7.76 12.09
C SER A 198 -18.78 -8.92 12.01
N LYS A 199 -18.97 -9.43 10.78
CA LYS A 199 -19.78 -10.60 10.49
C LYS A 199 -19.00 -11.90 10.65
N TYR A 200 -17.68 -11.84 10.47
CA TYR A 200 -16.85 -13.04 10.36
C TYR A 200 -15.78 -13.18 11.45
N PHE A 201 -15.56 -12.14 12.26
CA PHE A 201 -14.53 -12.11 13.30
C PHE A 201 -15.07 -11.63 14.65
N GLU A 202 -14.41 -12.06 15.73
CA GLU A 202 -14.55 -11.57 17.11
C GLU A 202 -13.19 -11.30 17.73
N VAL A 203 -13.22 -10.58 18.84
CA VAL A 203 -12.12 -10.53 19.79
C VAL A 203 -12.34 -11.55 20.90
N SER A 204 -11.41 -12.49 21.05
CA SER A 204 -11.44 -13.50 22.10
C SER A 204 -11.22 -12.89 23.49
N LYS A 205 -11.44 -13.66 24.55
CA LYS A 205 -11.18 -13.24 25.94
C LYS A 205 -9.72 -12.82 26.17
N GLU A 206 -8.78 -13.44 25.45
CA GLU A 206 -7.34 -13.11 25.46
C GLU A 206 -6.98 -11.93 24.55
N LYS A 207 -7.99 -11.19 24.08
CA LYS A 207 -7.89 -10.05 23.15
C LYS A 207 -7.35 -10.45 21.79
N ARG A 208 -7.63 -11.66 21.28
CA ARG A 208 -7.12 -12.11 19.98
C ARG A 208 -8.21 -12.00 18.92
N LEU A 209 -7.84 -11.55 17.73
CA LEU A 209 -8.75 -11.58 16.59
C LEU A 209 -8.92 -13.02 16.09
N GLU A 210 -10.14 -13.55 16.18
CA GLU A 210 -10.51 -14.92 15.82
C GLU A 210 -11.67 -14.94 14.85
N LYS A 211 -11.78 -16.02 14.06
CA LYS A 211 -12.88 -16.20 13.12
C LYS A 211 -14.07 -16.81 13.84
N LYS A 212 -15.27 -16.36 13.50
CA LYS A 212 -16.56 -16.94 13.92
C LYS A 212 -17.08 -18.01 12.95
N VAL A 213 -16.42 -18.16 11.82
CA VAL A 213 -16.90 -18.94 10.68
C VAL A 213 -15.81 -19.86 10.15
N ASP A 214 -16.23 -21.00 9.60
CA ASP A 214 -15.31 -22.01 9.04
C ASP A 214 -14.76 -21.60 7.68
N GLU A 215 -15.48 -20.73 6.95
CA GLU A 215 -15.07 -20.32 5.63
C GLU A 215 -13.77 -19.50 5.61
N TYR A 216 -13.16 -19.45 4.42
CA TYR A 216 -12.05 -18.54 4.19
C TYR A 216 -12.53 -17.09 4.17
N VAL A 217 -12.12 -16.36 5.20
CA VAL A 217 -12.36 -14.92 5.39
C VAL A 217 -11.06 -14.23 5.76
N GLU A 218 -10.96 -12.96 5.39
CA GLU A 218 -9.78 -12.14 5.62
C GLU A 218 -10.17 -10.93 6.45
N PHE A 219 -9.33 -10.56 7.41
CA PHE A 219 -9.41 -9.30 8.14
C PHE A 219 -8.16 -8.49 7.80
N GLU A 220 -8.34 -7.25 7.39
CA GLU A 220 -7.34 -6.49 6.67
C GLU A 220 -7.29 -5.06 7.17
N PHE A 221 -6.10 -4.46 7.06
CA PHE A 221 -5.94 -3.03 7.20
C PHE A 221 -5.36 -2.38 5.96
N ILE A 222 -5.69 -1.11 5.81
CA ILE A 222 -5.09 -0.25 4.80
C ILE A 222 -5.06 1.20 5.29
N LEU A 223 -3.99 1.91 4.90
CA LEU A 223 -3.88 3.35 5.00
C LEU A 223 -3.92 3.96 3.60
N VAL A 224 -4.83 4.92 3.41
CA VAL A 224 -5.14 5.60 2.15
C VAL A 224 -5.45 7.08 2.39
N GLU A 225 -5.64 7.84 1.31
CA GLU A 225 -6.18 9.20 1.36
C GLU A 225 -5.36 10.11 2.28
N HIS A 226 -4.04 10.12 2.06
CA HIS A 226 -3.14 11.07 2.72
C HIS A 226 -3.49 12.50 2.31
N ILE A 227 -3.78 13.34 3.29
CA ILE A 227 -4.11 14.75 3.12
C ILE A 227 -3.08 15.56 3.91
N LYS A 228 -2.47 16.55 3.24
CA LYS A 228 -1.56 17.49 3.88
C LYS A 228 -2.01 18.90 3.55
N ASN A 229 -2.34 19.66 4.59
CA ASN A 229 -2.61 21.08 4.56
C ASN A 229 -1.48 21.82 5.28
N ASP A 230 -1.53 23.15 5.32
CA ASP A 230 -0.47 23.96 5.93
C ASP A 230 -0.29 23.66 7.44
N ASN A 231 -1.39 23.35 8.14
CA ASN A 231 -1.41 23.17 9.59
C ASN A 231 -1.70 21.74 10.06
N SER A 232 -2.05 20.82 9.14
CA SER A 232 -2.39 19.45 9.51
C SER A 232 -1.98 18.45 8.45
N GLU A 233 -1.68 17.23 8.90
CA GLU A 233 -1.36 16.11 8.04
C GLU A 233 -2.08 14.88 8.57
N SER A 234 -2.90 14.25 7.75
CA SER A 234 -3.73 13.12 8.16
C SER A 234 -3.76 12.02 7.11
N ILE A 235 -4.10 10.81 7.57
CA ILE A 235 -4.24 9.62 6.73
C ILE A 235 -5.47 8.85 7.19
N ASN A 236 -6.28 8.37 6.25
CA ASN A 236 -7.41 7.51 6.57
C ASN A 236 -6.93 6.08 6.80
N TYR A 237 -7.26 5.54 7.97
CA TYR A 237 -7.02 4.15 8.36
C TYR A 237 -8.34 3.37 8.31
N LYS A 238 -8.33 2.23 7.61
CA LYS A 238 -9.51 1.38 7.43
C LYS A 238 -9.22 -0.05 7.86
N LEU A 239 -10.15 -0.64 8.61
CA LEU A 239 -10.24 -2.08 8.87
C LEU A 239 -11.39 -2.67 8.06
N ILE A 240 -11.09 -3.73 7.33
CA ILE A 240 -11.99 -4.33 6.36
C ILE A 240 -12.00 -5.84 6.61
N GLU A 241 -13.17 -6.44 6.65
CA GLU A 241 -13.30 -7.89 6.51
C GLU A 241 -13.79 -8.24 5.12
N ARG A 242 -13.38 -9.41 4.63
CA ARG A 242 -13.79 -9.91 3.31
C ARG A 242 -14.12 -11.39 3.31
N LYS A 243 -15.10 -11.73 2.48
CA LYS A 243 -15.45 -13.08 2.08
C LYS A 243 -15.62 -13.08 0.56
N ARG A 244 -14.68 -13.67 -0.17
CA ARG A 244 -14.60 -13.54 -1.64
C ARG A 244 -14.61 -12.06 -2.04
N GLU A 245 -15.47 -11.66 -2.97
CA GLU A 245 -15.64 -10.27 -3.43
C GLU A 245 -16.44 -9.40 -2.45
N ILE A 246 -17.07 -9.97 -1.43
CA ILE A 246 -17.88 -9.21 -0.47
C ILE A 246 -16.94 -8.49 0.50
N ARG A 247 -16.99 -7.16 0.47
CA ARG A 247 -16.24 -6.23 1.32
C ARG A 247 -17.15 -5.66 2.40
N ASN A 248 -16.74 -5.73 3.66
CA ASN A 248 -17.42 -5.06 4.77
C ASN A 248 -16.43 -4.17 5.54
N LEU A 249 -16.78 -2.88 5.69
CA LEU A 249 -15.97 -1.92 6.43
C LEU A 249 -16.29 -2.03 7.92
N ILE A 250 -15.29 -2.34 8.73
CA ILE A 250 -15.43 -2.51 10.17
C ILE A 250 -15.17 -1.19 10.89
N PHE A 251 -14.06 -0.55 10.53
CA PHE A 251 -13.58 0.65 11.18
C PHE A 251 -12.98 1.58 10.14
N GLU A 252 -13.29 2.86 10.24
CA GLU A 252 -12.65 3.90 9.46
C GLU A 252 -12.43 5.09 10.38
N TYR A 253 -11.18 5.55 10.44
CA TYR A 253 -10.79 6.70 11.25
C TYR A 253 -9.72 7.50 10.55
N ARG A 254 -9.83 8.82 10.63
CA ARG A 254 -8.81 9.74 10.13
C ARG A 254 -7.77 9.96 11.22
N ILE A 255 -6.58 9.42 10.99
CA ILE A 255 -5.45 9.57 11.92
C ILE A 255 -4.76 10.90 11.61
N GLU A 256 -4.74 11.81 12.57
CA GLU A 256 -3.82 12.96 12.54
C GLU A 256 -2.40 12.46 12.81
N ILE A 257 -1.46 12.80 11.92
CA ILE A 257 -0.06 12.40 12.04
C ILE A 257 0.55 13.15 13.23
N ASN A 258 0.88 12.42 14.29
CA ASN A 258 1.73 12.94 15.35
C ASN A 258 3.20 12.87 14.91
N HIS A 259 3.76 14.01 14.48
CA HIS A 259 5.14 14.15 14.01
C HIS A 259 6.22 13.87 15.07
N ASN A 260 5.85 13.75 16.35
CA ASN A 260 6.79 13.50 17.43
C ASN A 260 6.78 12.04 17.91
N LEU A 261 5.78 11.24 17.52
CA LEU A 261 5.57 9.87 18.02
C LEU A 261 6.84 9.00 17.99
N PHE A 262 7.53 8.97 16.85
CA PHE A 262 8.75 8.16 16.69
C PHE A 262 10.00 8.90 17.15
N ALA A 263 10.07 10.21 16.91
CA ALA A 263 11.22 11.02 17.27
C ALA A 263 11.45 11.02 18.79
N ASP A 264 10.41 11.24 19.58
CA ASP A 264 10.49 11.23 21.04
C ASP A 264 10.89 9.86 21.58
N MET A 265 10.37 8.78 20.97
CA MET A 265 10.67 7.40 21.37
C MET A 265 12.15 7.03 21.19
N ILE A 266 12.81 7.54 20.14
CA ILE A 266 14.22 7.27 19.89
C ILE A 266 15.16 8.30 20.55
N SER A 267 14.68 9.50 20.88
CA SER A 267 15.48 10.52 21.59
C SER A 267 15.73 10.19 23.05
N GLY A 268 14.91 9.31 23.65
CA GLY A 268 15.11 8.79 25.01
C GLY A 268 16.08 7.59 25.11
N LYS A 269 16.83 7.27 24.06
CA LYS A 269 17.75 6.11 23.97
C LYS A 269 19.13 6.54 23.51
#